data_AF-A0A1V1NVB9-F1
#
_entry.id   AF-A0A1V1NVB9-F1
#
_cell.length_a   1.000
_cell.length_b   1.000
_cell.length_c   1.000
_cell.angle_alpha   90.00
_cell.angle_beta   90.00
_cell.angle_gamma   90.00
#
_symmetry.space_group_name_H-M   'P 1'
#
loop_
_entity.id
_entity.type
_entity.pdbx_description
1 polymer ?
#
loop_
_entity_poly.entity_id
_entity_poly.type
_entity_poly.pdbx_seq_one_letter_code
_entity_poly.pdbx_strand_id
1 'polypeptide(L)'
;MKKEDVKRLFQEFEEYAEIMEGIECWFARDLQKLLGYSQWRNFSNVIEKAKISCENSDHPINDHFADVSKTIPMPKGATKEIDDIILTRYACYLIAQNGDPKKEEIAFTIMESFP
;
A
#
# COMPACT_ATOMS: atom_id res chain seq x y z
N MET A 1 -12.68 15.25 -5.02
CA MET A 1 -12.33 14.26 -6.07
C MET A 1 -13.47 14.00 -7.06
N LYS A 2 -13.18 13.91 -8.37
CA LYS A 2 -14.16 13.51 -9.39
C LYS A 2 -14.17 11.98 -9.54
N LYS A 3 -15.28 11.39 -10.00
CA LYS A 3 -15.38 9.93 -10.26
C LYS A 3 -14.29 9.39 -11.20
N GLU A 4 -13.80 10.25 -12.09
CA GLU A 4 -12.73 9.93 -13.04
C GLU A 4 -11.37 9.73 -12.36
N ASP A 5 -11.06 10.51 -11.32
CA ASP A 5 -9.81 10.40 -10.57
C ASP A 5 -9.75 9.10 -9.76
N VAL A 6 -10.88 8.67 -9.22
CA VAL A 6 -11.04 7.41 -8.49
C VAL A 6 -10.73 6.23 -9.40
N LYS A 7 -11.30 6.24 -10.61
CA LYS A 7 -11.08 5.19 -11.60
C LYS A 7 -9.61 5.11 -12.02
N ARG A 8 -8.96 6.26 -12.19
CA ARG A 8 -7.52 6.32 -12.50
C ARG A 8 -6.67 5.76 -11.37
N LEU A 9 -6.92 6.17 -10.13
CA LEU A 9 -6.19 5.66 -8.95
C LEU A 9 -6.37 4.14 -8.80
N PHE A 10 -7.56 3.61 -9.06
CA PHE A 10 -7.80 2.18 -9.05
C PHE A 10 -7.04 1.46 -10.18
N GLN A 11 -7.01 2.01 -11.38
CA GLN A 11 -6.22 1.42 -12.47
C GLN A 11 -4.72 1.41 -12.15
N GLU A 12 -4.19 2.53 -11.62
CA GLU A 12 -2.80 2.59 -11.17
C GLU A 12 -2.53 1.58 -10.04
N PHE A 13 -3.47 1.40 -9.10
CA PHE A 13 -3.38 0.37 -8.07
C PHE A 13 -3.22 -1.03 -8.68
N GLU A 14 -4.10 -1.41 -9.59
CA GLU A 14 -4.04 -2.72 -10.25
C GLU A 14 -2.76 -2.88 -11.09
N GLU A 15 -2.25 -1.80 -11.70
CA GLU A 15 -0.99 -1.83 -12.46
C GLU A 15 0.26 -2.05 -11.59
N TYR A 16 0.22 -1.66 -10.30
CA TYR A 16 1.28 -1.94 -9.34
C TYR A 16 1.24 -3.37 -8.77
N ALA A 17 0.22 -4.16 -9.10
CA ALA A 17 0.10 -5.52 -8.62
C ALA A 17 1.17 -6.42 -9.27
N GLU A 18 1.91 -7.14 -8.45
CA GLU A 18 2.84 -8.18 -8.88
C GLU A 18 2.35 -9.54 -8.38
N ILE A 19 2.49 -10.58 -9.21
CA ILE A 19 2.17 -11.95 -8.81
C ILE A 19 3.41 -12.58 -8.17
N MET A 20 3.31 -12.87 -6.88
CA MET A 20 4.34 -13.58 -6.12
C MET A 20 3.75 -14.88 -5.58
N GLU A 21 4.34 -16.01 -5.96
CA GLU A 21 3.86 -17.34 -5.56
C GLU A 21 2.36 -17.60 -5.86
N GLY A 22 1.83 -16.96 -6.91
CA GLY A 22 0.42 -17.07 -7.31
C GLY A 22 -0.53 -16.13 -6.56
N ILE A 23 -0.01 -15.23 -5.73
CA ILE A 23 -0.76 -14.24 -4.96
C ILE A 23 -0.47 -12.83 -5.49
N GLU A 24 -1.51 -12.01 -5.61
CA GLU A 24 -1.36 -10.59 -5.93
C GLU A 24 -0.78 -9.81 -4.73
N CYS A 25 0.32 -9.12 -5.00
CA CYS A 25 1.14 -8.46 -4.01
C CYS A 25 1.49 -7.03 -4.48
N TRP A 26 1.60 -6.12 -3.52
CA TRP A 26 2.00 -4.73 -3.74
C TRP A 26 3.16 -4.36 -2.83
N PHE A 27 4.02 -3.48 -3.31
CA PHE A 27 5.04 -2.88 -2.47
C PHE A 27 4.50 -1.66 -1.72
N ALA A 28 4.75 -1.59 -0.42
CA ALA A 28 4.33 -0.47 0.42
C ALA A 28 4.92 0.87 -0.06
N ARG A 29 6.15 0.90 -0.62
CA ARG A 29 6.70 2.14 -1.22
C ARG A 29 5.93 2.65 -2.44
N ASP A 30 5.29 1.78 -3.20
CA ASP A 30 4.48 2.21 -4.35
C ASP A 30 3.10 2.64 -3.89
N LEU A 31 2.50 1.89 -2.96
CA LEU A 31 1.24 2.26 -2.31
C LEU A 31 1.35 3.62 -1.58
N GLN A 32 2.50 3.91 -0.96
CA GLN A 32 2.76 5.22 -0.35
C GLN A 32 2.53 6.38 -1.33
N LYS A 33 3.06 6.25 -2.55
CA LYS A 33 2.97 7.28 -3.59
C LYS A 33 1.54 7.40 -4.09
N LEU A 34 0.89 6.26 -4.33
CA LEU A 34 -0.48 6.18 -4.79
C LEU A 34 -1.46 6.86 -3.81
N LEU A 35 -1.25 6.67 -2.51
CA LEU A 35 -2.07 7.27 -1.45
C LEU A 35 -1.63 8.70 -1.06
N GLY A 36 -0.72 9.32 -1.82
CA GLY A 36 -0.34 10.72 -1.63
C GLY A 36 0.50 11.01 -0.38
N TYR A 37 1.19 10.01 0.18
CA TYR A 37 2.10 10.21 1.31
C TYR A 37 3.49 10.62 0.82
N SER A 38 3.90 11.85 1.13
CA SER A 38 5.23 12.35 0.77
C SER A 38 6.36 11.78 1.64
N GLN A 39 6.07 11.42 2.90
CA GLN A 39 7.06 10.96 3.87
C GLN A 39 6.77 9.52 4.32
N TRP A 40 7.77 8.64 4.18
CA TRP A 40 7.67 7.25 4.62
C TRP A 40 7.27 7.13 6.10
N ARG A 41 7.80 7.97 6.99
CA ARG A 41 7.47 7.96 8.42
C ARG A 41 5.97 8.11 8.71
N ASN A 42 5.27 8.91 7.91
CA ASN A 42 3.84 9.09 8.08
C ASN A 42 3.06 7.88 7.58
N PHE A 43 3.53 7.29 6.48
CA PHE A 43 2.92 6.10 5.90
C PHE A 43 3.19 4.84 6.73
N SER A 44 4.39 4.67 7.29
CA SER A 44 4.70 3.58 8.21
C SER A 44 3.79 3.59 9.44
N ASN A 45 3.45 4.77 9.96
CA ASN A 45 2.47 4.88 11.05
C ASN A 45 1.08 4.38 10.66
N VAL A 46 0.68 4.53 9.39
CA VAL A 46 -0.59 4.01 8.87
C VAL A 46 -0.52 2.50 8.72
N ILE A 47 0.60 1.97 8.22
CA ILE A 47 0.84 0.53 8.13
C ILE A 47 0.75 -0.12 9.51
N GLU A 48 1.37 0.46 10.53
CA GLU A 48 1.29 -0.09 11.89
C GLU A 48 -0.15 -0.13 12.44
N LYS A 49 -0.97 0.89 12.15
CA LYS A 49 -2.40 0.86 12.48
C LYS A 49 -3.17 -0.21 11.70
N ALA A 50 -2.80 -0.43 10.44
CA ALA A 50 -3.38 -1.48 9.61
C ALA A 50 -3.04 -2.88 10.13
N LYS A 51 -1.79 -3.10 10.58
CA LYS A 51 -1.36 -4.35 11.24
C LYS A 51 -2.19 -4.63 12.50
N ILE A 52 -2.40 -3.61 13.35
CA ILE A 52 -3.27 -3.74 14.53
C ILE A 52 -4.71 -4.10 14.13
N SER A 53 -5.24 -3.50 13.05
CA SER A 53 -6.59 -3.82 12.56
C SER A 53 -6.68 -5.25 12.01
N CYS A 54 -5.61 -5.74 11.37
CA CYS A 54 -5.49 -7.11 10.88
C CYS A 54 -5.54 -8.11 12.05
N GLU A 55 -4.73 -7.86 13.09
CA GLU A 55 -4.67 -8.68 14.30
C GLU A 55 -6.03 -8.69 15.03
N ASN A 56 -6.68 -7.53 15.16
CA ASN A 56 -8.02 -7.43 15.77
C ASN A 56 -9.12 -8.16 14.97
N SER A 57 -8.85 -8.49 13.71
CA SER A 57 -9.77 -9.26 12.85
C SER A 57 -9.42 -10.75 12.82
N ASP A 58 -8.57 -11.23 13.74
CA ASP A 58 -8.09 -12.61 13.85
C ASP A 58 -7.29 -13.10 12.61
N HIS A 59 -6.69 -12.19 11.84
CA HIS A 59 -5.83 -12.51 10.70
C HIS A 59 -4.34 -12.38 11.08
N PRO A 60 -3.48 -13.39 10.80
CA PRO A 60 -2.04 -13.30 11.05
C PRO A 60 -1.40 -12.17 10.24
N ILE A 61 -0.70 -11.25 10.91
CA ILE A 61 -0.05 -10.09 10.25
C ILE A 61 0.93 -10.56 9.16
N ASN A 62 1.71 -11.60 9.43
CA ASN A 62 2.76 -12.09 8.52
C ASN A 62 2.21 -12.67 7.21
N ASP A 63 0.94 -13.07 7.16
CA ASP A 63 0.30 -13.56 5.94
C ASP A 63 -0.06 -12.42 4.99
N HIS A 64 -0.11 -11.18 5.50
CA HIS A 64 -0.58 -10.00 4.79
C HIS A 64 0.45 -8.89 4.65
N PHE A 65 1.42 -8.82 5.56
CA PHE A 65 2.50 -7.83 5.63
C PHE A 65 3.84 -8.56 5.78
N ALA A 66 4.58 -8.69 4.69
CA ALA A 66 5.89 -9.34 4.68
C ALA A 66 7.01 -8.31 4.51
N ASP A 67 7.87 -8.17 5.52
CA ASP A 67 9.03 -7.27 5.45
C ASP A 67 10.06 -7.79 4.44
N VAL A 68 10.47 -6.92 3.51
CA VAL A 68 11.45 -7.22 2.46
C VAL A 68 12.41 -6.06 2.24
N SER A 69 13.44 -6.27 1.43
CA SER A 69 14.30 -5.18 0.95
C SER A 69 14.03 -4.90 -0.52
N LYS A 70 13.75 -3.64 -0.85
CA LYS A 70 13.58 -3.19 -2.24
C LYS A 70 14.87 -2.52 -2.72
N THR A 71 15.39 -2.99 -3.84
CA THR A 71 16.51 -2.32 -4.51
C THR A 71 15.99 -1.16 -5.35
N ILE A 72 16.49 0.05 -5.08
CA ILE A 72 16.17 1.24 -5.87
C ILE A 72 17.38 1.74 -6.67
N PRO A 73 17.18 2.27 -7.88
CA PRO A 73 18.24 2.89 -8.64
C PRO A 73 18.64 4.22 -8.00
N MET A 74 19.95 4.48 -7.97
CA MET A 74 20.56 5.71 -7.51
C MET A 74 21.21 6.45 -8.70
N PRO A 75 21.49 7.76 -8.57
CA PRO A 75 22.25 8.49 -9.56
C PRO A 75 23.59 7.79 -9.88
N LYS A 76 24.03 7.91 -11.13
CA LYS A 76 25.29 7.32 -11.63
C LYS A 76 25.32 5.78 -11.66
N GLY A 77 24.16 5.13 -11.71
CA GLY A 77 24.08 3.67 -11.89
C GLY A 77 24.37 2.86 -10.62
N ALA A 78 24.49 3.52 -9.46
CA ALA A 78 24.51 2.83 -8.18
C ALA A 78 23.10 2.29 -7.86
N THR A 79 23.01 1.34 -6.95
CA THR A 79 21.75 0.87 -6.37
C THR A 79 21.80 1.00 -4.86
N LYS A 80 20.63 1.09 -4.23
CA LYS A 80 20.49 1.11 -2.78
C LYS A 80 19.38 0.17 -2.37
N GLU A 81 19.64 -0.67 -1.37
CA GLU A 81 18.58 -1.41 -0.69
C GLU A 81 17.92 -0.53 0.36
N ILE A 82 16.59 -0.53 0.34
CA ILE A 82 15.75 0.12 1.34
C ILE A 82 14.77 -0.91 1.87
N ASP A 83 14.43 -0.83 3.16
CA ASP A 83 13.38 -1.67 3.74
C ASP A 83 12.06 -1.36 3.04
N ASP A 84 11.28 -2.37 2.71
CA ASP A 84 9.95 -2.28 2.14
C ASP A 84 9.06 -3.41 2.69
N ILE A 85 7.79 -3.40 2.33
CA ILE A 85 6.82 -4.40 2.80
C ILE A 85 6.02 -4.86 1.59
N ILE A 86 5.93 -6.17 1.40
CA ILE A 86 4.98 -6.78 0.49
C ILE A 86 3.63 -6.86 1.19
N LEU A 87 2.61 -6.40 0.49
CA LEU A 87 1.25 -6.27 0.97
C LEU A 87 0.35 -7.12 0.10
N THR A 88 -0.47 -7.95 0.73
CA THR A 88 -1.62 -8.55 0.02
C THR A 88 -2.68 -7.49 -0.27
N ARG A 89 -3.62 -7.80 -1.16
CA ARG A 89 -4.79 -6.94 -1.42
C ARG A 89 -5.54 -6.55 -0.14
N TYR A 90 -5.64 -7.48 0.81
CA TYR A 90 -6.26 -7.23 2.11
C TYR A 90 -5.47 -6.24 2.98
N ALA A 91 -4.13 -6.34 3.02
CA ALA A 91 -3.29 -5.36 3.71
C ALA A 91 -3.42 -3.96 3.11
N CYS A 92 -3.44 -3.84 1.77
CA CYS A 92 -3.66 -2.57 1.08
C CYS A 92 -4.99 -1.92 1.51
N TYR A 93 -6.04 -2.73 1.66
CA TYR A 93 -7.34 -2.27 2.15
C TYR A 93 -7.28 -1.74 3.60
N LEU A 94 -6.67 -2.49 4.51
CA LEU A 94 -6.53 -2.05 5.91
C LEU A 94 -5.71 -0.77 6.04
N ILE A 95 -4.67 -0.62 5.22
CA ILE A 95 -3.85 0.61 5.15
C ILE A 95 -4.70 1.81 4.74
N ALA A 96 -5.55 1.63 3.75
CA ALA A 96 -6.45 2.69 3.32
C ALA A 96 -7.45 3.11 4.40
N GLN A 97 -8.09 2.14 5.04
CA GLN A 97 -9.06 2.39 6.11
C GLN A 97 -8.44 3.15 7.29
N ASN A 98 -7.16 2.87 7.58
CA ASN A 98 -6.41 3.50 8.66
C ASN A 98 -5.63 4.75 8.22
N GLY A 99 -5.77 5.14 6.95
CA GLY A 99 -5.13 6.30 6.35
C GLY A 99 -5.70 7.63 6.85
N ASP A 100 -5.11 8.74 6.37
CA ASP A 100 -5.57 10.08 6.71
C ASP A 100 -6.81 10.43 5.87
N PRO A 101 -8.00 10.59 6.49
CA PRO A 101 -9.24 10.87 5.76
C PRO A 101 -9.22 12.23 5.04
N LYS A 102 -8.26 13.11 5.35
CA LYS A 102 -8.08 14.39 4.66
C LYS A 102 -7.31 14.27 3.34
N LYS A 103 -6.71 13.12 3.05
CA LYS A 103 -6.12 12.84 1.73
C LYS A 103 -7.23 12.34 0.82
N GLU A 104 -7.52 13.13 -0.22
CA GLU A 104 -8.62 12.85 -1.14
C GLU A 104 -8.49 11.45 -1.76
N GLU A 105 -7.26 11.00 -2.00
CA GLU A 105 -6.90 9.69 -2.55
C GLU A 105 -7.38 8.52 -1.66
N ILE A 106 -7.41 8.73 -0.34
CA ILE A 106 -7.79 7.72 0.67
C ILE A 106 -9.31 7.70 0.86
N ALA A 107 -9.97 8.86 0.73
CA ALA A 107 -11.36 9.05 1.12
C ALA A 107 -12.40 8.39 0.19
N PHE A 108 -12.04 7.91 -1.00
CA PHE A 108 -13.04 7.44 -1.98
C PHE A 108 -12.70 6.12 -2.70
N THR A 109 -11.43 5.78 -2.92
CA THR A 109 -11.05 4.63 -3.79
C THR A 109 -11.30 3.25 -3.17
N ILE A 110 -11.39 3.13 -1.84
CA ILE A 110 -11.16 1.82 -1.18
C ILE A 110 -12.43 1.22 -0.55
N MET A 111 -13.55 1.95 -0.54
CA MET A 111 -14.83 1.47 0.00
C MET A 111 -15.86 1.03 -1.06
N GLU A 112 -15.77 1.46 -2.32
CA GLU A 112 -16.80 1.15 -3.34
C GLU A 112 -16.39 0.10 -4.38
N SER A 113 -15.12 -0.30 -4.46
CA SER A 113 -14.59 -1.15 -5.55
C SER A 113 -14.01 -2.49 -5.11
N PHE A 114 -14.04 -2.80 -3.82
CA PHE A 114 -13.51 -4.06 -3.29
C PHE A 114 -14.68 -4.90 -2.75
N PRO A 115 -14.91 -6.10 -3.29
CA PRO A 115 -15.98 -7.00 -2.84
C PRO A 115 -15.76 -7.53 -1.43
#